data_AF-A0A9D1Q9M6-F1
#
_entry.id   AF-A0A9D1Q9M6-F1
#
_cell.length_a   1.000
_cell.length_b   1.000
_cell.length_c   1.000
_cell.angle_alpha   90.00
_cell.angle_beta   90.00
_cell.angle_gamma   90.00
#
_symmetry.space_group_name_H-M   'P 1'
#
loop_
_entity.id
_entity.type
_entity.pdbx_description
1 polymer ?
#
loop_
_entity_poly.entity_id
_entity_poly.type
_entity_poly.pdbx_seq_one_letter_code
_entity_poly.pdbx_strand_id
1 'polypeptide(L)'
;MKRIQPAAAALALAALLALPAFASDAGGETAAHHKAVNAAIAAAMKDGVVTDAVCESCGQGHLILTGAEYTSWVSHGVEGAVPCVHHDPWRRDEVLERTAVKHYVCDRCGQSAQDSAQELQYVHHP
;
A
#
# COMPACT_ATOMS: atom_id res chain seq x y z
N MET A 1 69.35 -16.62 24.31
CA MET A 1 69.10 -17.44 25.51
C MET A 1 68.06 -16.77 26.42
N LYS A 2 66.81 -17.26 26.39
CA LYS A 2 65.78 -17.30 27.46
C LYS A 2 64.59 -18.03 26.80
N ARG A 3 64.38 -19.33 27.09
CA ARG A 3 63.43 -19.89 28.10
C ARG A 3 61.97 -19.63 27.66
N ILE A 4 61.03 -20.56 27.52
CA ILE A 4 60.80 -21.94 28.01
C ILE A 4 59.80 -22.62 27.05
N GLN A 5 59.84 -23.95 27.00
CA GLN A 5 59.02 -24.87 26.18
C GLN A 5 57.57 -25.09 26.74
N PRO A 6 56.85 -26.19 26.41
CA PRO A 6 55.68 -26.19 25.52
C PRO A 6 54.41 -26.69 26.23
N ALA A 7 53.28 -26.77 25.53
CA ALA A 7 52.31 -27.86 25.73
C ALA A 7 51.27 -27.85 24.61
N ALA A 8 51.41 -28.78 23.68
CA ALA A 8 50.27 -29.29 22.93
C ALA A 8 49.48 -30.23 23.85
N ALA A 9 48.17 -30.06 23.92
CA ALA A 9 47.24 -31.09 24.38
C ALA A 9 45.94 -30.99 23.57
N ALA A 10 45.48 -32.16 23.19
CA ALA A 10 44.57 -32.46 22.11
C ALA A 10 43.09 -32.45 22.52
N LEU A 11 42.24 -32.29 21.49
CA LEU A 11 40.91 -32.88 21.24
C LEU A 11 39.86 -32.91 22.36
N ALA A 12 38.68 -32.34 22.08
CA ALA A 12 37.43 -33.11 21.93
C ALA A 12 36.31 -32.27 21.27
N LEU A 13 35.74 -32.81 20.20
CA LEU A 13 34.46 -32.42 19.60
C LEU A 13 33.31 -32.81 20.54
N ALA A 14 32.34 -31.92 20.76
CA ALA A 14 30.95 -32.30 21.03
C ALA A 14 30.01 -31.17 20.61
N ALA A 15 29.18 -31.48 19.61
CA ALA A 15 28.10 -30.64 19.11
C ALA A 15 27.00 -30.48 20.15
N LEU A 16 26.42 -29.28 20.26
CA LEU A 16 25.04 -29.08 20.68
C LEU A 16 24.46 -27.90 19.89
N LEU A 17 23.67 -28.29 18.91
CA LEU A 17 22.74 -27.46 18.15
C LEU A 17 21.84 -26.68 19.12
N ALA A 18 22.00 -25.37 19.18
CA ALA A 18 20.95 -24.47 19.65
C ALA A 18 20.55 -23.61 18.46
N LEU A 19 19.71 -24.17 17.58
CA LEU A 19 18.91 -23.32 16.70
C LEU A 19 18.01 -22.48 17.61
N PRO A 20 17.87 -21.16 17.38
CA PRO A 20 16.70 -20.46 17.87
C PRO A 20 15.48 -21.13 17.23
N ALA A 21 14.72 -21.85 18.03
CA ALA A 21 13.37 -22.24 17.67
C ALA A 21 12.55 -20.94 17.59
N PHE A 22 12.56 -20.32 16.42
CA PHE A 22 11.49 -19.42 16.03
C PHE A 22 10.24 -20.30 15.93
N ALA A 23 9.51 -20.35 17.05
CA ALA A 23 8.15 -20.85 17.07
C ALA A 23 7.41 -20.12 15.95
N SER A 24 7.18 -20.84 14.85
CA SER A 24 6.36 -20.36 13.76
C SER A 24 4.92 -20.45 14.23
N ASP A 25 4.50 -19.48 15.04
CA ASP A 25 3.09 -19.18 15.24
C ASP A 25 2.60 -18.33 14.05
N ALA A 26 2.92 -18.79 12.84
CA ALA A 26 2.65 -18.11 11.57
C ALA A 26 1.34 -18.61 10.92
N GLY A 27 0.56 -19.43 11.64
CA GLY A 27 -0.68 -20.01 11.13
C GLY A 27 -1.93 -19.17 11.44
N GLY A 28 -1.89 -18.35 12.50
CA GLY A 28 -3.05 -17.57 12.95
C GLY A 28 -3.20 -16.23 12.23
N GLU A 29 -2.11 -15.45 12.15
CA GLU A 29 -2.14 -14.10 11.58
C GLU A 29 -2.29 -14.13 10.05
N THR A 30 -1.67 -15.08 9.37
CA THR A 30 -1.74 -15.20 7.90
C THR A 30 -3.14 -15.63 7.43
N ALA A 31 -3.77 -16.58 8.12
CA ALA A 31 -5.12 -17.03 7.80
C ALA A 31 -6.18 -15.94 8.09
N ALA A 32 -6.05 -15.22 9.20
CA ALA A 32 -6.93 -14.11 9.53
C ALA A 32 -6.76 -12.94 8.54
N HIS A 33 -5.53 -12.61 8.17
CA HIS A 33 -5.21 -11.60 7.18
C HIS A 33 -5.77 -11.97 5.79
N HIS A 34 -5.56 -13.21 5.33
CA HIS A 34 -6.12 -13.69 4.07
C HIS A 34 -7.65 -13.69 4.07
N LYS A 35 -8.28 -14.05 5.19
CA LYS A 35 -9.74 -13.99 5.32
C LYS A 35 -10.28 -12.56 5.24
N ALA A 36 -9.61 -11.59 5.88
CA ALA A 36 -9.98 -10.18 5.81
C ALA A 36 -9.80 -9.61 4.40
N VAL A 37 -8.69 -9.94 3.75
CA VAL A 37 -8.40 -9.58 2.35
C VAL A 37 -9.47 -10.15 1.41
N ASN A 38 -9.80 -11.43 1.53
CA ASN A 38 -10.81 -12.07 0.69
C ASN A 38 -12.21 -11.47 0.90
N ALA A 39 -12.56 -11.07 2.12
CA ALA A 39 -13.82 -10.38 2.39
C ALA A 39 -13.86 -8.97 1.77
N ALA A 40 -12.75 -8.23 1.82
CA ALA A 40 -12.62 -6.92 1.18
C ALA A 40 -12.72 -7.04 -0.36
N ILE A 41 -12.07 -8.05 -0.94
CA ILE A 41 -12.16 -8.36 -2.38
C ILE A 41 -13.62 -8.66 -2.77
N ALA A 42 -14.32 -9.52 -2.01
CA ALA A 42 -15.70 -9.87 -2.29
C ALA A 42 -16.66 -8.67 -2.19
N ALA A 43 -16.42 -7.76 -1.24
CA ALA A 43 -17.17 -6.51 -1.10
C ALA A 43 -16.93 -5.58 -2.30
N ALA A 44 -15.67 -5.36 -2.67
CA ALA A 44 -15.31 -4.51 -3.79
C ALA A 44 -15.78 -5.06 -5.16
N MET A 45 -15.78 -6.39 -5.34
CA MET A 45 -16.37 -7.04 -6.51
C MET A 45 -17.90 -6.85 -6.57
N LYS A 46 -18.57 -6.87 -5.42
CA LYS A 46 -20.02 -6.63 -5.33
C LYS A 46 -20.39 -5.18 -5.64
N ASP A 47 -19.53 -4.25 -5.26
CA ASP A 47 -19.71 -2.81 -5.52
C ASP A 47 -19.20 -2.40 -6.92
N GLY A 48 -18.71 -3.37 -7.72
CA GLY A 48 -18.29 -3.15 -9.11
C GLY A 48 -16.95 -2.43 -9.26
N VAL A 49 -16.14 -2.33 -8.20
CA VAL A 49 -14.85 -1.61 -8.23
C VAL A 49 -13.68 -2.53 -8.57
N VAL A 50 -13.90 -3.37 -9.58
CA VAL A 50 -12.85 -4.14 -10.23
C VAL A 50 -12.19 -3.23 -11.25
N THR A 51 -10.88 -3.00 -11.13
CA THR A 51 -10.16 -2.25 -12.17
C THR A 51 -9.76 -3.18 -13.30
N ASP A 52 -9.70 -2.67 -14.53
CA ASP A 52 -9.14 -3.41 -15.67
C ASP A 52 -7.60 -3.53 -15.59
N ALA A 53 -6.97 -3.01 -14.53
CA ALA A 53 -5.54 -3.08 -14.34
C ALA A 53 -5.11 -4.50 -13.92
N VAL A 54 -4.24 -5.11 -14.72
CA VAL A 54 -3.64 -6.42 -14.44
C VAL A 54 -2.62 -6.28 -13.32
N CYS A 55 -2.57 -7.26 -12.41
CA CYS A 55 -1.55 -7.29 -11.38
C CYS A 55 -0.16 -7.47 -11.98
N GLU A 56 0.70 -6.45 -11.86
CA GLU A 56 2.08 -6.50 -12.36
C GLU A 56 2.95 -7.52 -11.61
N SER A 57 2.60 -7.83 -10.35
CA SER A 57 3.40 -8.72 -9.51
C SER A 57 3.30 -10.19 -9.93
N CYS A 58 2.09 -10.70 -10.21
CA CYS A 58 1.93 -12.08 -10.69
C CYS A 58 1.62 -12.19 -12.19
N GLY A 59 1.51 -11.05 -12.89
CA GLY A 59 1.22 -10.96 -14.32
C GLY A 59 -0.16 -11.49 -14.71
N GLN A 60 -1.01 -11.80 -13.74
CA GLN A 60 -2.30 -12.43 -13.91
C GLN A 60 -3.29 -11.90 -12.86
N GLY A 61 -4.60 -11.96 -13.13
CA GLY A 61 -5.61 -11.41 -12.22
C GLY A 61 -5.72 -9.88 -12.27
N HIS A 62 -6.68 -9.34 -11.53
CA HIS A 62 -7.06 -7.93 -11.57
C HIS A 62 -6.82 -7.25 -10.23
N LEU A 63 -6.50 -5.96 -10.27
CA LEU A 63 -6.44 -5.12 -9.07
C LEU A 63 -7.85 -4.69 -8.67
N ILE A 64 -8.20 -4.96 -7.42
CA ILE A 64 -9.50 -4.66 -6.83
C ILE A 64 -9.33 -3.48 -5.87
N LEU A 65 -10.10 -2.40 -6.02
CA LEU A 65 -10.02 -1.29 -5.07
C LEU A 65 -10.62 -1.71 -3.73
N THR A 66 -9.81 -1.69 -2.68
CA THR A 66 -10.20 -2.10 -1.33
C THR A 66 -10.39 -0.94 -0.36
N GLY A 67 -9.88 0.24 -0.70
CA GLY A 67 -10.04 1.44 0.11
C GLY A 67 -9.54 2.69 -0.60
N ALA A 68 -9.98 3.84 -0.12
CA ALA A 68 -9.48 5.14 -0.54
C ALA A 68 -9.40 6.09 0.66
N GLU A 69 -8.29 6.80 0.77
CA GLU A 69 -8.05 7.85 1.74
C GLU A 69 -7.94 9.18 1.02
N TYR A 70 -8.49 10.23 1.62
CA TYR A 70 -8.53 11.56 1.02
C TYR A 70 -8.04 12.60 2.02
N THR A 71 -7.19 13.50 1.57
CA THR A 71 -6.94 14.73 2.33
C THR A 71 -8.16 15.64 2.28
N SER A 72 -8.21 16.62 3.18
CA SER A 72 -9.20 17.70 3.08
C SER A 72 -8.98 18.50 1.80
N TRP A 73 -10.06 19.06 1.26
CA TRP A 73 -10.00 20.02 0.16
C TRP A 73 -9.27 21.29 0.62
N VAL A 74 -8.32 21.73 -0.18
CA VAL A 74 -7.57 22.97 0.02
C VAL A 74 -7.90 23.91 -1.14
N SER A 75 -8.29 25.14 -0.80
CA SER A 75 -8.55 26.18 -1.80
C SER A 75 -7.26 26.81 -2.28
N HIS A 76 -7.14 27.03 -3.60
CA HIS A 76 -6.07 27.82 -4.19
C HIS A 76 -6.33 29.34 -4.09
N GLY A 77 -7.44 29.73 -3.47
CA GLY A 77 -7.83 31.13 -3.29
C GLY A 77 -8.16 31.85 -4.61
N VAL A 78 -8.31 33.17 -4.52
CA VAL A 78 -8.70 34.01 -5.67
C VAL A 78 -7.61 34.04 -6.74
N GLU A 79 -6.33 33.96 -6.35
CA GLU A 79 -5.19 33.97 -7.28
C GLU A 79 -5.14 32.70 -8.14
N GLY A 80 -5.53 31.55 -7.58
CA GLY A 80 -5.61 30.27 -8.28
C GLY A 80 -6.94 30.00 -8.99
N ALA A 81 -7.90 30.93 -8.93
CA ALA A 81 -9.20 30.76 -9.59
C ALA A 81 -9.03 30.69 -11.12
N VAL A 82 -9.86 29.92 -11.81
CA VAL A 82 -9.76 29.74 -13.28
C VAL A 82 -10.97 30.34 -13.99
N PRO A 83 -10.92 30.58 -15.32
CA PRO A 83 -12.12 30.96 -16.07
C PRO A 83 -13.26 29.97 -15.80
N CYS A 84 -14.47 30.48 -15.66
CA CYS A 84 -15.62 29.65 -15.34
C CYS A 84 -15.82 28.53 -16.37
N VAL A 85 -16.09 27.31 -15.90
CA VAL A 85 -16.34 26.14 -16.76
C VAL A 85 -17.58 26.32 -17.64
N HIS A 86 -18.50 27.20 -17.25
CA HIS A 86 -19.68 27.59 -18.04
C HIS A 86 -19.39 28.69 -19.07
N HIS A 87 -18.12 29.09 -19.20
CA HIS A 87 -17.65 30.13 -20.13
C HIS A 87 -18.29 31.52 -19.91
N ASP A 88 -18.71 31.82 -18.68
CA ASP A 88 -19.04 33.20 -18.28
C ASP A 88 -17.74 34.01 -18.15
N PRO A 89 -17.51 35.04 -18.99
CA PRO A 89 -16.27 35.81 -19.00
C PRO A 89 -16.11 36.74 -17.80
N TRP A 90 -17.18 36.98 -17.04
CA TRP A 90 -17.18 37.85 -15.86
C TRP A 90 -17.00 37.08 -14.55
N ARG A 91 -16.98 35.74 -14.61
CA ARG A 91 -16.87 34.88 -13.43
C ARG A 91 -15.62 34.00 -13.47
N ARG A 92 -15.14 33.65 -12.28
CA ARG A 92 -14.05 32.69 -12.08
C ARG A 92 -14.51 31.61 -11.12
N ASP A 93 -14.12 30.38 -11.40
CA ASP A 93 -14.38 29.25 -10.51
C ASP A 93 -13.21 29.10 -9.55
N GLU A 94 -13.53 28.88 -8.28
CA GLU A 94 -12.55 28.51 -7.27
C GLU A 94 -12.03 27.10 -7.56
N VAL A 95 -10.72 26.93 -7.47
CA VAL A 95 -10.08 25.61 -7.59
C VAL A 95 -9.80 25.08 -6.20
N LEU A 96 -10.40 23.94 -5.89
CA LEU A 96 -10.06 23.12 -4.74
C LEU A 96 -9.20 21.95 -5.19
N GLU A 97 -8.18 21.63 -4.43
CA GLU A 97 -7.32 20.47 -4.63
C GLU A 97 -7.33 19.57 -3.40
N ARG A 98 -7.24 18.25 -3.62
CA ARG A 98 -6.93 17.28 -2.58
C ARG A 98 -6.10 16.14 -3.14
N THR A 99 -5.38 15.44 -2.29
CA THR A 99 -4.74 14.17 -2.62
C THR A 99 -5.68 13.02 -2.30
N ALA A 100 -5.85 12.12 -3.27
CA ALA A 100 -6.56 10.85 -3.12
C ALA A 100 -5.56 9.70 -3.21
N VAL A 101 -5.61 8.82 -2.22
CA VAL A 101 -4.75 7.65 -2.12
C VAL A 101 -5.65 6.42 -2.18
N LYS A 102 -5.44 5.58 -3.19
CA LYS A 102 -6.26 4.40 -3.48
C LYS A 102 -5.47 3.13 -3.18
N HIS A 103 -6.11 2.20 -2.49
CA HIS A 103 -5.51 0.92 -2.09
C HIS A 103 -6.15 -0.22 -2.86
N TYR A 104 -5.31 -1.04 -3.48
CA TYR A 104 -5.75 -2.17 -4.28
C TYR A 104 -5.19 -3.48 -3.74
N VAL A 105 -5.93 -4.55 -3.98
CA VAL A 105 -5.45 -5.91 -3.75
C VAL A 105 -5.71 -6.74 -5.00
N CYS A 106 -4.73 -7.54 -5.42
CA CYS A 106 -4.91 -8.50 -6.49
C CYS A 106 -5.87 -9.62 -6.05
N ASP A 107 -6.91 -9.87 -6.85
CA ASP A 107 -7.88 -10.94 -6.61
C ASP A 107 -7.29 -12.36 -6.65
N ARG A 108 -6.11 -12.50 -7.26
CA ARG A 108 -5.47 -13.79 -7.49
C ARG A 108 -4.34 -14.10 -6.52
N CYS A 109 -3.37 -13.19 -6.38
CA CYS A 109 -2.19 -13.44 -5.53
C CYS A 109 -2.26 -12.71 -4.18
N GLY A 110 -3.26 -11.84 -3.96
CA GLY A 110 -3.40 -11.08 -2.72
C GLY A 110 -2.38 -9.95 -2.54
N GLN A 111 -1.51 -9.71 -3.53
CA GLN A 111 -0.55 -8.61 -3.46
C GLN A 111 -1.26 -7.27 -3.38
N SER A 112 -0.83 -6.43 -2.44
CA SER A 112 -1.33 -5.06 -2.30
C SER A 112 -0.58 -4.09 -3.20
N ALA A 113 -1.29 -3.10 -3.72
CA ALA A 113 -0.76 -1.98 -4.48
C ALA A 113 -1.43 -0.67 -4.04
N GLN A 114 -0.79 0.45 -4.32
CA GLN A 114 -1.30 1.77 -3.96
C GLN A 114 -1.10 2.73 -5.14
N ASP A 115 -2.08 3.60 -5.34
CA ASP A 115 -2.01 4.70 -6.29
C ASP A 115 -2.30 6.02 -5.57
N SER A 116 -1.67 7.10 -5.99
CA SER A 116 -1.83 8.43 -5.39
C SER A 116 -1.98 9.45 -6.50
N ALA A 117 -3.10 10.18 -6.48
CA ALA A 117 -3.43 11.19 -7.48
C ALA A 117 -3.91 12.49 -6.83
N GLN A 118 -3.64 13.61 -7.50
CA GLN A 118 -4.27 14.88 -7.18
C GLN A 118 -5.63 14.96 -7.86
N GLU A 119 -6.66 15.30 -7.10
CA GLU A 119 -8.00 15.58 -7.59
C GLU A 119 -8.28 17.07 -7.52
N LEU A 120 -8.90 17.60 -8.57
CA LEU A 120 -9.33 18.99 -8.63
C LEU A 120 -10.86 19.06 -8.64
N GLN A 121 -11.40 20.04 -7.93
CA GLN A 121 -12.81 20.40 -7.99
C GLN A 121 -12.92 21.90 -8.30
N TYR A 122 -13.77 22.22 -9.27
CA TYR A 122 -14.10 23.59 -9.64
C TYR A 122 -15.42 23.98 -8.98
N VAL A 123 -15.39 25.00 -8.13
CA VAL A 123 -16.57 25.50 -7.42
C VAL A 123 -17.00 26.82 -8.04
N HIS A 124 -18.21 26.82 -8.59
CA HIS A 124 -18.84 28.02 -9.11
C HIS A 124 -19.59 28.76 -7.99
N HIS A 125 -19.25 30.03 -7.80
CA HIS A 125 -19.95 30.90 -6.86
C HIS A 125 -21.00 31.75 -7.62
N PRO A 126 -22.28 31.76 -7.16
CA PRO A 126 -23.38 32.48 -7.82
C PRO A 126 -23.27 34.01 -7.72
#